data_AF-F0YGP3-F1
#
_entry.id   AF-F0YGP3-F1
#
_cell.length_a   1.000
_cell.length_b   1.000
_cell.length_c   1.000
_cell.angle_alpha   90.00
_cell.angle_beta   90.00
_cell.angle_gamma   90.00
#
_symmetry.space_group_name_H-M   'P 1'
#
loop_
_entity.id
_entity.type
_entity.pdbx_description
1 polymer ?
#
loop_
_entity_poly.entity_id
_entity_poly.type
_entity_poly.pdbx_seq_one_letter_code
_entity_poly.pdbx_strand_id
1 'polypeptide(L)'
;MRFAPPVAPIKCGIYNLQTNVKFMPFVAQIEKLLTDAGITNKADTSGQSVGKRYARADELGTPFGVTVDFDTLIDHSVTLRERDTMRQVRVKISALPSLLQELCGFSDHPKPWASITSRFQLVCCVEGPIRHQVTSRCIFSRPAELI
;
A
#
# COMPACT_ATOMS: atom_id res chain seq x y z
N MET A 1 13.76 6.36 12.11
CA MET A 1 14.11 7.76 11.73
C MET A 1 12.94 8.39 10.96
N ARG A 2 12.71 9.70 11.03
CA ARG A 2 11.58 10.38 10.36
C ARG A 2 12.05 11.15 9.12
N PHE A 3 12.17 10.47 8.00
CA PHE A 3 12.42 11.10 6.71
C PHE A 3 11.12 11.57 6.06
N ALA A 4 11.14 12.72 5.41
CA ALA A 4 10.03 13.15 4.56
C ALA A 4 9.97 12.26 3.31
N PRO A 5 8.78 12.01 2.74
CA PRO A 5 8.62 11.14 1.58
C PRO A 5 9.57 11.44 0.40
N PRO A 6 9.87 12.71 0.05
CA PRO A 6 10.78 13.03 -1.07
C PRO A 6 12.25 12.72 -0.79
N VAL A 7 12.69 12.72 0.48
CA VAL A 7 14.11 12.51 0.86
C VAL A 7 14.41 11.11 1.38
N ALA A 8 13.37 10.31 1.67
CA ALA A 8 13.57 8.96 2.19
C ALA A 8 14.39 8.08 1.21
N PRO A 9 15.37 7.30 1.69
CA PRO A 9 16.22 6.47 0.84
C PRO A 9 15.45 5.34 0.17
N ILE A 10 14.55 4.71 0.92
CA ILE A 10 13.59 3.71 0.42
C ILE A 10 12.21 4.34 0.55
N LYS A 11 11.46 4.43 -0.55
CA LYS A 11 10.13 5.05 -0.58
C LYS A 11 9.05 4.08 -0.12
N CYS A 12 9.15 2.84 -0.58
CA CYS A 12 8.13 1.82 -0.33
C CYS A 12 8.75 0.51 0.12
N GLY A 13 8.30 -0.03 1.24
CA GLY A 13 8.59 -1.40 1.65
C GLY A 13 7.49 -2.34 1.18
N ILE A 14 7.83 -3.55 0.75
CA ILE A 14 6.85 -4.58 0.35
C ILE A 14 6.98 -5.76 1.31
N TYR A 15 5.85 -6.17 1.88
CA TYR A 15 5.77 -7.22 2.89
C TYR A 15 4.69 -8.23 2.51
N ASN A 16 4.90 -9.48 2.87
CA ASN A 16 3.92 -10.56 2.76
C ASN A 16 3.43 -10.99 4.14
N LEU A 17 2.14 -11.27 4.32
CA LEU A 17 1.66 -11.73 5.63
C LEU A 17 2.31 -13.08 6.04
N GLN A 18 2.52 -13.97 5.06
CA GLN A 18 3.13 -15.28 5.26
C GLN A 18 4.12 -15.61 4.15
N THR A 19 5.13 -16.40 4.49
CA THR A 19 6.08 -16.98 3.54
C THR A 19 5.45 -18.19 2.84
N ASN A 20 4.44 -17.93 2.00
CA ASN A 20 3.87 -18.94 1.10
C ASN A 20 4.27 -18.62 -0.34
N VAL A 21 4.51 -19.65 -1.13
CA VAL A 21 4.86 -19.56 -2.56
C VAL A 21 3.82 -18.77 -3.35
N LYS A 22 2.54 -18.80 -2.93
CA LYS A 22 1.45 -18.07 -3.60
C LYS A 22 1.62 -16.54 -3.58
N PHE A 23 2.32 -15.97 -2.59
CA PHE A 23 2.51 -14.51 -2.48
C PHE A 23 3.72 -13.99 -3.25
N MET A 24 4.73 -14.85 -3.48
CA MET A 24 5.94 -14.52 -4.23
C MET A 24 5.66 -13.86 -5.60
N PRO A 25 4.76 -14.37 -6.46
CA PRO A 25 4.50 -13.74 -7.76
C PRO A 25 3.89 -12.33 -7.63
N PHE A 26 3.05 -12.10 -6.61
CA PHE A 26 2.46 -10.77 -6.36
C PHE A 26 3.50 -9.78 -5.86
N VAL A 27 4.39 -10.20 -4.97
CA VAL A 27 5.50 -9.37 -4.49
C VAL A 27 6.38 -8.96 -5.67
N ALA A 28 6.80 -9.92 -6.50
CA ALA A 28 7.61 -9.64 -7.69
C ALA A 28 6.89 -8.73 -8.70
N GLN A 29 5.57 -8.92 -8.88
CA GLN A 29 4.76 -8.06 -9.72
C GLN A 29 4.74 -6.62 -9.20
N ILE A 30 4.55 -6.42 -7.90
CA ILE A 30 4.54 -5.09 -7.27
C ILE A 30 5.92 -4.45 -7.34
N GLU A 31 6.99 -5.18 -7.05
CA GLU A 31 8.36 -4.70 -7.19
C GLU A 31 8.62 -4.19 -8.61
N LYS A 32 8.22 -4.96 -9.63
CA LYS A 32 8.37 -4.56 -11.03
C LYS A 32 7.59 -3.28 -11.33
N LEU A 33 6.31 -3.21 -10.94
CA LEU A 33 5.47 -2.04 -11.15
C LEU A 33 6.03 -0.77 -10.50
N LEU A 34 6.58 -0.89 -9.29
CA LEU A 34 7.19 0.25 -8.60
C LEU A 34 8.52 0.67 -9.23
N THR A 35 9.31 -0.30 -9.68
CA THR A 35 10.59 -0.05 -10.37
C THR A 35 10.36 0.62 -11.71
N ASP A 36 9.37 0.16 -12.49
CA ASP A 36 8.96 0.77 -13.76
C ASP A 36 8.45 2.21 -13.55
N ALA A 37 7.84 2.50 -12.39
CA ALA A 37 7.41 3.84 -11.99
C ALA A 37 8.54 4.73 -11.43
N GLY A 38 9.78 4.22 -11.34
CA GLY A 38 10.94 4.94 -10.80
C GLY A 38 10.96 5.06 -9.27
N ILE A 39 10.18 4.25 -8.55
CA ILE A 39 10.04 4.32 -7.09
C ILE A 39 11.00 3.31 -6.44
N THR A 40 11.93 3.82 -5.63
CA THR A 40 12.82 2.97 -4.83
C THR A 40 12.02 2.15 -3.82
N ASN A 41 12.08 0.83 -3.98
CA ASN A 41 11.34 -0.12 -3.17
C ASN A 41 12.25 -1.23 -2.60
N LYS A 42 11.76 -1.91 -1.55
CA LYS A 42 12.47 -3.01 -0.88
C LYS A 42 11.47 -4.08 -0.44
N ALA A 43 11.52 -5.28 -1.02
CA ALA A 43 10.78 -6.40 -0.48
C ALA A 43 11.50 -7.05 0.71
N ASP A 44 10.73 -7.36 1.76
CA ASP A 44 11.13 -8.21 2.87
C ASP A 44 10.14 -9.38 2.99
N THR A 45 10.53 -10.52 2.43
CA THR A 45 9.77 -11.78 2.45
C THR A 45 10.14 -12.70 3.63
N SER A 46 10.94 -12.20 4.59
CA SER A 46 11.38 -12.97 5.75
C SER A 46 10.18 -13.51 6.53
N GLY A 47 10.27 -14.75 7.01
CA GLY A 47 9.24 -15.42 7.82
C GLY A 47 9.01 -14.83 9.22
N GLN A 48 9.41 -13.58 9.44
CA GLN A 48 9.20 -12.84 10.68
C GLN A 48 7.80 -12.22 10.71
N SER A 49 7.29 -11.90 11.90
CA SER A 49 5.99 -11.25 12.04
C SER A 49 5.96 -9.88 11.36
N VAL A 50 4.80 -9.50 10.82
CA VAL A 50 4.61 -8.22 10.12
C VAL A 50 5.02 -7.00 10.95
N GLY A 51 4.75 -7.03 12.27
CA GLY A 51 5.15 -5.96 13.19
C GLY A 51 6.67 -5.77 13.28
N LYS A 52 7.46 -6.87 13.29
CA LYS A 52 8.93 -6.78 13.28
C LYS A 52 9.46 -6.19 11.96
N ARG A 53 8.79 -6.47 10.84
CA ARG A 53 9.15 -5.87 9.55
C ARG A 53 8.85 -4.38 9.50
N TYR A 54 7.69 -3.95 10.03
CA TYR A 54 7.39 -2.54 10.18
C TYR A 54 8.40 -1.83 11.07
N ALA A 55 8.81 -2.42 12.20
CA ALA A 55 9.84 -1.82 13.05
C ALA A 55 11.16 -1.58 12.29
N ARG A 56 11.64 -2.57 11.53
CA ARG A 56 12.85 -2.42 10.67
C ARG A 56 12.66 -1.37 9.59
N ALA A 57 11.48 -1.30 8.98
CA ALA A 57 11.17 -0.30 7.98
C ALA A 57 11.15 1.12 8.55
N ASP A 58 10.58 1.26 9.75
CA ASP A 58 10.49 2.51 10.49
C ASP A 58 11.90 2.95 10.99
N GLU A 59 12.80 1.99 11.28
CA GLU A 59 14.23 2.21 11.54
C GLU A 59 14.97 2.74 10.30
N LEU A 60 14.78 2.07 9.14
CA LEU A 60 15.32 2.49 7.83
C LEU A 60 14.70 3.81 7.33
N GLY A 61 13.59 4.23 7.94
CA GLY A 61 12.89 5.47 7.63
C GLY A 61 12.07 5.42 6.34
N THR A 62 11.57 4.24 5.99
CA THR A 62 10.65 4.04 4.88
C THR A 62 9.28 4.69 5.20
N PRO A 63 8.77 5.62 4.38
CA PRO A 63 7.53 6.34 4.67
C PRO A 63 6.28 5.50 4.42
N PHE A 64 6.31 4.61 3.41
CA PHE A 64 5.17 3.79 3.00
C PHE A 64 5.48 2.30 3.03
N GLY A 65 4.52 1.49 3.50
CA GLY A 65 4.63 0.04 3.54
C GLY A 65 3.45 -0.63 2.87
N VAL A 66 3.70 -1.50 1.91
CA VAL A 66 2.69 -2.29 1.20
C VAL A 66 2.72 -3.70 1.74
N THR A 67 1.56 -4.18 2.19
CA THR A 67 1.39 -5.54 2.70
C THR A 67 0.46 -6.32 1.80
N VAL A 68 0.96 -7.45 1.32
CA VAL A 68 0.22 -8.46 0.56
C VAL A 68 -0.46 -9.41 1.54
N ASP A 69 -1.78 -9.47 1.47
CA ASP A 69 -2.67 -10.26 2.32
C ASP A 69 -3.37 -11.38 1.52
N PHE A 70 -4.14 -12.23 2.19
CA PHE A 70 -4.85 -13.32 1.53
C PHE A 70 -5.90 -12.83 0.53
N ASP A 71 -6.55 -11.71 0.84
CA ASP A 71 -7.52 -11.07 -0.05
C ASP A 71 -6.88 -10.60 -1.36
N THR A 72 -5.57 -10.30 -1.37
CA THR A 72 -4.82 -9.98 -2.60
C THR A 72 -4.89 -11.11 -3.62
N LEU A 73 -4.95 -12.37 -3.18
CA LEU A 73 -5.05 -13.55 -4.06
C LEU A 73 -6.40 -13.61 -4.80
N ILE A 74 -7.42 -12.93 -4.29
CA ILE A 74 -8.80 -12.97 -4.81
C ILE A 74 -9.11 -11.70 -5.60
N ASP A 75 -8.79 -10.53 -5.03
CA ASP A 75 -9.22 -9.22 -5.54
C ASP A 75 -8.07 -8.36 -6.09
N HIS A 76 -6.82 -8.86 -6.08
CA HIS A 76 -5.64 -8.11 -6.51
C HIS A 76 -5.52 -6.74 -5.81
N SER A 77 -5.95 -6.67 -4.55
CA SER A 77 -5.90 -5.48 -3.71
C SER A 77 -4.93 -5.69 -2.55
N VAL A 78 -4.11 -4.67 -2.29
CA VAL A 78 -3.07 -4.67 -1.25
C VAL A 78 -3.36 -3.63 -0.19
N THR A 79 -2.77 -3.80 0.99
CA THR A 79 -2.91 -2.85 2.08
C THR A 79 -1.69 -1.92 2.10
N LEU A 80 -1.93 -0.61 2.00
CA LEU A 80 -0.91 0.42 2.11
C LEU A 80 -0.96 1.06 3.50
N ARG A 81 0.18 1.04 4.19
CA ARG A 81 0.41 1.66 5.50
C ARG A 81 1.27 2.91 5.34
N GLU A 82 0.90 3.97 6.05
CA GLU A 82 1.77 5.13 6.26
C GLU A 82 2.46 5.05 7.63
N ARG A 83 3.74 5.41 7.68
CA ARG A 83 4.53 5.42 8.92
C ARG A 83 4.11 6.51 9.92
N ASP A 84 3.78 7.72 9.45
CA ASP A 84 3.48 8.86 10.34
C ASP A 84 2.12 8.71 11.04
N THR A 85 1.05 8.39 10.31
CA THR A 85 -0.29 8.22 10.90
C THR A 85 -0.57 6.80 11.38
N MET A 86 0.27 5.82 11.02
CA MET A 86 0.03 4.38 11.24
C MET A 86 -1.29 3.88 10.64
N ARG A 87 -1.92 4.65 9.75
CA ARG A 87 -3.18 4.26 9.11
C ARG A 87 -2.92 3.31 7.95
N GLN A 88 -3.90 2.45 7.72
CA GLN A 88 -3.89 1.44 6.67
C GLN A 88 -5.07 1.70 5.72
N VAL A 89 -4.81 1.65 4.41
CA VAL A 89 -5.82 1.82 3.37
C VAL A 89 -5.72 0.67 2.39
N ARG A 90 -6.88 0.21 1.88
CA ARG A 90 -6.91 -0.85 0.87
C ARG A 90 -6.91 -0.24 -0.53
N VAL A 91 -5.96 -0.64 -1.36
CA VAL A 91 -5.73 -0.09 -2.70
C VAL A 91 -5.52 -1.22 -3.71
N LYS A 92 -5.99 -1.03 -4.95
CA LYS A 92 -5.71 -1.99 -6.02
C LYS A 92 -4.25 -1.89 -6.46
N ILE A 93 -3.64 -3.02 -6.82
CA ILE A 93 -2.24 -3.07 -7.28
C ILE A 93 -2.00 -2.12 -8.47
N SER A 94 -2.99 -1.98 -9.37
CA SER A 94 -2.89 -1.09 -10.53
C SER A 94 -2.85 0.40 -10.18
N ALA A 95 -3.44 0.82 -9.06
CA ALA A 95 -3.47 2.21 -8.62
C ALA A 95 -2.29 2.58 -7.71
N LEU A 96 -1.56 1.58 -7.20
CA LEU A 96 -0.44 1.74 -6.28
C LEU A 96 0.68 2.67 -6.80
N PRO A 97 1.23 2.51 -8.01
CA PRO A 97 2.35 3.34 -8.47
C PRO A 97 1.97 4.80 -8.60
N SER A 98 0.81 5.11 -9.19
CA SER A 98 0.31 6.48 -9.32
C SER A 98 0.12 7.15 -7.95
N LEU A 99 -0.42 6.39 -6.99
CA LEU A 99 -0.66 6.88 -5.64
C LEU A 99 0.65 7.18 -4.89
N LEU A 100 1.65 6.31 -5.02
CA LEU A 100 2.98 6.54 -4.44
C LEU A 100 3.71 7.71 -5.12
N GLN A 101 3.52 7.93 -6.43
CA GLN A 101 4.06 9.11 -7.12
C GLN A 101 3.47 10.41 -6.57
N GLU A 102 2.14 10.45 -6.38
CA GLU A 102 1.44 11.59 -5.76
C GLU A 102 1.91 11.87 -4.33
N LEU A 103 2.28 10.82 -3.57
CA LEU A 103 2.73 10.92 -2.18
C LEU A 103 4.21 11.26 -2.01
N CYS A 104 5.08 10.67 -2.83
CA CYS A 104 6.52 10.88 -2.77
C CYS A 104 6.97 12.21 -3.39
N GLY A 105 6.04 12.96 -4.01
CA GLY A 105 6.33 14.26 -4.60
C GLY A 105 7.02 14.19 -5.95
N PHE A 106 6.79 13.11 -6.71
CA PHE A 106 7.19 13.03 -8.12
C PHE A 106 6.28 13.85 -9.04
N SER A 107 5.12 14.28 -8.54
CA SER A 107 4.18 15.18 -9.22
C SER A 107 4.36 16.62 -8.74
N ASP A 108 4.01 17.62 -9.58
CA ASP A 108 4.11 19.06 -9.30
C ASP A 108 3.44 19.50 -7.98
N HIS A 109 2.46 18.73 -7.49
CA HIS A 109 1.75 18.97 -6.24
C HIS A 109 1.65 17.68 -5.40
N PRO A 110 2.59 17.44 -4.46
CA PRO A 110 2.49 16.31 -3.55
C PRO A 110 1.21 16.43 -2.72
N LYS A 111 0.37 15.39 -2.75
CA LYS A 111 -0.87 15.36 -1.98
C LYS A 111 -0.57 14.84 -0.57
N PRO A 112 -1.09 15.48 0.49
CA PRO A 112 -0.95 14.95 1.83
C PRO A 112 -1.76 13.65 1.96
N TRP A 113 -1.28 12.76 2.82
CA TRP A 113 -1.93 11.48 3.11
C TRP A 113 -3.41 11.59 3.52
N ALA A 114 -3.77 12.69 4.18
CA ALA A 114 -5.15 12.99 4.55
C ALA A 114 -6.10 12.99 3.34
N SER A 115 -5.67 13.56 2.20
CA SER A 115 -6.47 13.62 0.97
C SER A 115 -6.67 12.24 0.34
N ILE A 116 -5.72 11.33 0.54
CA ILE A 116 -5.79 9.96 0.03
C ILE A 116 -6.71 9.11 0.89
N THR A 117 -6.62 9.28 2.21
CA THR A 117 -7.48 8.61 3.17
C THR A 117 -8.98 8.84 2.89
N SER A 118 -9.37 10.00 2.38
CA SER A 118 -10.75 10.29 1.99
C SER A 118 -11.21 9.60 0.69
N ARG A 119 -10.28 9.17 -0.17
CA ARG A 119 -10.56 8.54 -1.48
C ARG A 119 -10.66 7.02 -1.38
N PHE A 120 -10.02 6.42 -0.38
CA PHE A 120 -9.91 4.97 -0.25
C PHE A 120 -10.58 4.45 1.02
N GLN A 121 -10.95 3.17 1.02
CA GLN A 121 -11.50 2.52 2.20
C GLN A 121 -10.40 2.37 3.25
N LEU A 122 -10.59 3.06 4.38
CA LEU A 122 -9.76 2.90 5.57
C LEU A 122 -9.95 1.51 6.15
N VAL A 123 -8.83 0.81 6.38
CA VAL A 123 -8.80 -0.40 7.18
C VAL A 123 -8.60 0.04 8.63
N CYS A 124 -9.70 0.31 9.33
CA CYS A 124 -9.65 0.48 10.78
C CYS A 124 -9.53 -0.92 11.42
N CYS A 125 -8.45 -1.16 12.16
CA CYS A 125 -8.45 -2.21 13.18
C CYS A 125 -9.43 -1.78 14.29
N VAL A 126 -10.71 -2.12 14.14
CA VAL A 126 -11.65 -2.18 15.26
C VAL A 126 -11.41 -3.50 15.98
N GLU A 127 -11.08 -3.44 17.27
CA GLU A 127 -11.19 -4.59 18.16
C GLU A 127 -12.66 -5.02 18.19
N GLY A 128 -13.01 -6.06 17.44
CA GLY A 128 -14.37 -6.56 17.32
C GLY A 128 -14.53 -7.49 16.12
N PRO A 129 -15.51 -8.43 16.15
CA PRO A 129 -15.59 -9.49 15.15
C PRO A 129 -15.75 -8.89 13.76
N ILE A 130 -14.80 -9.24 12.89
CA ILE A 130 -14.74 -8.99 11.45
C ILE A 130 -16.13 -8.94 10.80
N ARG A 131 -16.72 -7.74 10.78
CA ARG A 131 -17.88 -7.43 9.97
C ARG A 131 -17.35 -6.57 8.83
N HIS A 132 -17.27 -7.18 7.64
CA HIS A 132 -17.08 -6.45 6.40
C HIS A 132 -18.19 -5.39 6.27
N GLN A 133 -17.93 -4.17 6.74
CA GLN A 133 -18.71 -3.02 6.33
C GLN A 133 -18.05 -2.46 5.08
N VAL A 134 -18.53 -2.94 3.94
CA VAL A 134 -18.40 -2.25 2.66
C VAL A 134 -19.09 -0.91 2.85
N THR A 135 -18.32 0.14 3.12
CA THR A 135 -18.86 1.50 3.12
C THR A 135 -19.21 1.87 1.68
N SER A 136 -20.49 2.10 1.47
CA SER A 136 -21.16 2.43 0.22
C SER A 136 -20.66 3.75 -0.36
N ARG A 137 -19.50 3.73 -1.01
CA ARG A 137 -19.11 4.68 -2.06
C ARG A 137 -18.37 3.95 -3.17
N CYS A 138 -19.06 2.99 -3.77
CA CYS A 138 -18.82 2.61 -5.15
C CYS A 138 -19.15 3.82 -6.04
N ILE A 139 -18.14 4.62 -6.39
CA ILE A 139 -18.18 5.42 -7.61
C ILE A 139 -17.20 4.76 -8.59
N PHE A 140 -17.60 3.57 -9.05
CA PHE A 140 -17.23 3.12 -10.38
C PHE A 140 -18.50 3.24 -11.22
N SER A 141 -18.88 4.48 -11.49
CA SER A 141 -19.87 4.76 -12.55
C SER A 141 -19.21 4.39 -13.86
N ARG A 142 -19.48 3.18 -14.36
CA ARG A 142 -19.38 2.89 -15.79
C ARG A 142 -20.25 3.93 -16.51
N PRO A 143 -19.74 4.70 -17.49
CA PRO A 143 -20.63 5.36 -18.42
C PRO A 143 -21.36 4.28 -19.21
N ALA A 144 -22.69 4.36 -19.20
CA ALA A 144 -23.57 3.56 -20.01
C ALA A 144 -23.45 3.93 -21.49
N GLU A 145 -23.69 2.92 -22.32
CA GLU A 145 -24.12 2.94 -23.74
C GLU A 145 -23.15 3.38 -24.84
N LEU A 146 -22.86 2.42 -25.75
CA LEU A 146 -23.26 2.55 -27.16
C LEU A 146 -23.52 1.14 -27.73
N ILE A 147 -24.80 0.83 -27.99
CA ILE A 147 -25.26 0.08 -29.18
C ILE A 147 -25.67 1.16 -30.18
#